data_AF-A0AA42HSS0-F1
#
_entry.id   AF-A0AA42HSS0-F1
#
_cell.length_a   1.000
_cell.length_b   1.000
_cell.length_c   1.000
_cell.angle_alpha   90.00
_cell.angle_beta   90.00
_cell.angle_gamma   90.00
#
_symmetry.space_group_name_H-M   'P 1'
#
loop_
_entity.id
_entity.type
_entity.pdbx_description
1 polymer ?
#
loop_
_entity_poly.entity_id
_entity_poly.type
_entity_poly.pdbx_seq_one_letter_code
_entity_poly.pdbx_strand_id
1 'polypeptide(L)'
;MNAVVEQPLADHAAIRQAFAQARAQGLRAKDAAQSVGLSEGAVVAAHVGTHAQPLKALALAPQWFEILSALAPCGTLMALTRNESVVHEKDGIYQGFSREGQVALCNNDDIDLRLFFFQWHAGFAVTEPGQGGAAQRSLQFFNQHGVAVHKIYVRPSTDLQAWEAVVQRFADAQQDYGFVPAKPRAVVKDDASIDAAGLRQAWANMQDTHEFFGMLRNFECERQQSFRLTRGEFCEPLHLGAVTPLLQQAATAAVPIMVFVGSKGCIQIHSGPVHHIKPMQTPGGADWINVLDPGFNLHLRRDLITAAWLVRKPTSDGVVTSVELFDASGDVVAMFFGVRKPGELELPAWRDLAESLPRA
;
A
#
# COMPACT_ATOMS: atom_id res chain seq x y z
N MET A 1 11.84 6.86 24.65
CA MET A 1 10.58 6.88 25.41
C MET A 1 9.99 8.27 25.22
N ASN A 2 9.16 8.44 24.20
CA ASN A 2 8.53 9.74 23.92
C ASN A 2 7.27 9.83 24.78
N ALA A 3 7.17 10.94 25.51
CA ALA A 3 6.02 11.25 26.36
C ALA A 3 4.75 11.19 25.50
N VAL A 4 3.85 10.29 25.87
CA VAL A 4 2.48 10.26 25.34
C VAL A 4 1.79 11.50 25.89
N VAL A 5 1.34 12.38 25.00
CA VAL A 5 0.52 13.52 25.39
C VAL A 5 -0.78 12.96 25.99
N GLU A 6 -0.99 13.15 27.30
CA GLU A 6 -2.09 12.55 28.09
C GLU A 6 -3.49 13.13 27.80
N GLN A 7 -3.61 14.12 26.90
CA GLN A 7 -4.89 14.60 26.41
C GLN A 7 -4.86 14.77 24.88
N PRO A 8 -5.81 14.19 24.13
CA PRO A 8 -5.91 14.44 22.69
C PRO A 8 -6.10 15.94 22.46
N LEU A 9 -5.29 16.53 21.58
CA LEU A 9 -5.54 17.87 21.08
C LEU A 9 -6.93 17.86 20.42
N ALA A 10 -7.93 18.45 21.06
CA ALA A 10 -9.29 18.52 20.54
C ALA A 10 -9.56 19.79 19.72
N ASP A 11 -8.75 20.84 19.92
CA ASP A 11 -8.87 22.09 19.17
C ASP A 11 -8.09 22.01 17.85
N HIS A 12 -8.79 22.21 16.72
CA HIS A 12 -8.19 22.25 15.40
C HIS A 12 -7.03 23.26 15.31
N ALA A 13 -7.07 24.41 15.98
CA ALA A 13 -5.96 25.36 15.94
C ALA A 13 -4.69 24.80 16.58
N ALA A 14 -4.82 24.14 17.73
CA ALA A 14 -3.71 23.47 18.41
C ALA A 14 -3.16 22.29 17.59
N ILE A 15 -4.04 21.47 16.98
CA ILE A 15 -3.63 20.38 16.08
C ILE A 15 -2.78 20.92 14.94
N ARG A 16 -3.25 21.95 14.23
CA ARG A 16 -2.53 22.50 13.09
C ARG A 16 -1.18 23.12 13.50
N GLN A 17 -1.11 23.78 14.65
CA GLN A 17 0.13 24.36 15.16
C GLN A 17 1.15 23.26 15.50
N ALA A 18 0.76 22.24 16.25
CA ALA A 18 1.64 21.15 16.65
C ALA A 18 2.13 20.36 15.41
N PHE A 19 1.23 20.10 14.46
CA PHE A 19 1.60 19.49 13.19
C PHE A 19 2.60 20.32 12.40
N ALA A 20 2.38 21.64 12.26
CA ALA A 20 3.30 22.53 11.56
C ALA A 20 4.70 22.55 12.20
N GLN A 21 4.79 22.52 13.53
CA GLN A 21 6.06 22.43 14.25
C GLN A 21 6.78 21.11 13.96
N ALA A 22 6.07 19.98 13.99
CA ALA A 22 6.63 18.67 13.66
C ALA A 22 7.13 18.61 12.20
N ARG A 23 6.37 19.18 11.25
CA ARG A 23 6.77 19.28 9.83
C ARG A 23 8.02 20.15 9.66
N ALA A 24 8.14 21.26 10.41
CA ALA A 24 9.31 22.13 10.38
C ALA A 24 10.60 21.45 10.91
N GLN A 25 10.46 20.42 11.74
CA GLN A 25 11.59 19.57 12.18
C GLN A 25 11.99 18.51 11.14
N GLY A 26 11.35 18.50 9.97
CA GLY A 26 11.65 17.59 8.87
C GLY A 26 10.86 16.28 8.89
N LEU A 27 9.92 16.09 9.83
CA LEU A 27 9.07 14.91 9.85
C LEU A 27 8.14 14.88 8.63
N ARG A 28 7.93 13.67 8.07
CA ARG A 28 6.91 13.44 7.03
C ARG A 28 5.51 13.54 7.65
N ALA A 29 4.48 13.76 6.83
CA ALA A 29 3.11 14.00 7.30
C ALA A 29 2.60 12.91 8.26
N LYS A 30 2.79 11.63 7.93
CA LYS A 30 2.45 10.52 8.83
C LYS A 30 3.18 10.62 10.17
N ASP A 31 4.50 10.75 10.15
CA ASP A 31 5.32 10.74 11.37
C ASP A 31 5.02 11.97 12.25
N ALA A 32 4.74 13.12 11.61
CA ALA A 32 4.31 14.33 12.28
C ALA A 32 2.94 14.14 12.95
N ALA A 33 1.95 13.52 12.28
CA ALA A 33 0.67 13.20 12.89
C ALA A 33 0.81 12.27 14.10
N GLN A 34 1.63 11.22 13.96
CA GLN A 34 1.91 10.28 15.06
C GLN A 34 2.61 10.96 16.24
N SER A 35 3.55 11.88 15.98
CA SER A 35 4.27 12.61 17.04
C SER A 35 3.35 13.48 17.91
N VAL A 36 2.20 13.90 17.39
CA VAL A 36 1.18 14.67 18.13
C VAL A 36 0.03 13.79 18.63
N GLY A 37 0.16 12.46 18.53
CA GLY A 37 -0.81 11.50 19.03
C GLY A 37 -2.09 11.36 18.20
N LEU A 38 -2.07 11.76 16.92
CA LEU A 38 -3.24 11.75 16.04
C LEU A 38 -3.02 10.88 14.80
N SER A 39 -4.13 10.43 14.20
CA SER A 39 -4.09 9.80 12.88
C SER A 39 -3.84 10.84 11.80
N GLU A 40 -3.29 10.42 10.67
CA GLU A 40 -3.00 11.31 9.54
C GLU A 40 -4.29 11.96 9.00
N GLY A 41 -5.37 11.19 8.90
CA GLY A 41 -6.68 11.70 8.50
C GLY A 41 -7.23 12.75 9.45
N ALA A 42 -7.08 12.57 10.78
CA ALA A 42 -7.54 13.54 11.77
C ALA A 42 -6.79 14.87 11.66
N VAL A 43 -5.48 14.81 11.42
CA VAL A 43 -4.69 16.02 11.17
C VAL A 43 -5.13 16.71 9.89
N VAL A 44 -5.34 15.99 8.79
CA VAL A 44 -5.81 16.59 7.52
C VAL A 44 -7.20 17.21 7.68
N ALA A 45 -8.13 16.54 8.38
CA ALA A 45 -9.45 17.08 8.67
C ALA A 45 -9.39 18.39 9.46
N ALA A 46 -8.48 18.52 10.43
CA ALA A 46 -8.27 19.75 11.18
C ALA A 46 -7.80 20.95 10.31
N HIS A 47 -7.38 20.71 9.06
CA HIS A 47 -6.99 21.75 8.09
C HIS A 47 -8.10 22.09 7.08
N VAL A 48 -9.32 21.60 7.28
CA VAL A 48 -10.49 22.06 6.53
C VAL A 48 -10.91 23.45 7.03
N GLY A 49 -11.26 24.32 6.09
CA GLY A 49 -11.71 25.70 6.36
C GLY A 49 -10.59 26.74 6.39
N THR A 50 -10.92 27.93 6.88
CA THR A 50 -10.02 29.11 6.81
C THR A 50 -9.09 29.18 8.02
N HIS A 51 -7.78 29.21 7.77
CA HIS A 51 -6.74 29.40 8.79
C HIS A 51 -5.40 29.85 8.16
N ALA A 52 -4.39 30.19 8.97
CA ALA A 52 -3.10 30.70 8.47
C ALA A 52 -2.05 29.62 8.12
N GLN A 53 -2.22 28.38 8.61
CA GLN A 53 -1.22 27.31 8.42
C GLN A 53 -1.01 26.89 6.95
N PRO A 54 0.20 26.42 6.55
CA PRO A 54 0.54 26.19 5.14
C PRO A 54 -0.24 25.06 4.45
N LEU A 55 -0.50 23.94 5.15
CA LEU A 55 -1.31 22.85 4.61
C LEU A 55 -2.77 23.32 4.51
N LYS A 56 -3.39 23.18 3.34
CA LYS A 56 -4.82 23.42 3.12
C LYS A 56 -5.51 22.12 2.74
N ALA A 57 -6.67 21.86 3.33
CA ALA A 57 -7.53 20.75 2.97
C ALA A 57 -8.92 21.23 2.56
N LEU A 58 -9.46 20.62 1.52
CA LEU A 58 -10.85 20.72 1.10
C LEU A 58 -11.46 19.33 1.17
N ALA A 59 -12.50 19.15 1.97
CA ALA A 59 -13.18 17.87 2.07
C ALA A 59 -13.89 17.54 0.74
N LEU A 60 -13.92 16.26 0.40
CA LEU A 60 -14.56 15.73 -0.80
C LEU A 60 -15.79 14.91 -0.40
N ALA A 61 -16.83 14.97 -1.23
CA ALA A 61 -17.98 14.09 -1.09
C ALA A 61 -17.56 12.61 -1.26
N PRO A 62 -18.23 11.65 -0.59
CA PRO A 62 -17.86 10.24 -0.58
C PRO A 62 -18.23 9.47 -1.87
N GLN A 63 -17.85 10.02 -3.01
CA GLN A 63 -18.10 9.49 -4.36
C GLN A 63 -16.79 8.91 -4.93
N TRP A 64 -16.18 7.98 -4.20
CA TRP A 64 -14.78 7.57 -4.41
C TRP A 64 -14.50 7.04 -5.81
N PHE A 65 -15.37 6.16 -6.32
CA PHE A 65 -15.20 5.59 -7.66
C PHE A 65 -15.32 6.67 -8.74
N GLU A 66 -16.28 7.57 -8.59
CA GLU A 66 -16.57 8.65 -9.52
C GLU A 66 -15.44 9.68 -9.54
N ILE A 67 -14.85 10.00 -8.37
CA ILE A 67 -13.65 10.84 -8.26
C ILE A 67 -12.50 10.22 -9.05
N LEU A 68 -12.17 8.95 -8.78
CA LEU A 68 -11.04 8.28 -9.43
C LEU A 68 -11.24 8.15 -10.95
N SER A 69 -12.46 7.83 -11.38
CA SER A 69 -12.81 7.70 -12.81
C SER A 69 -12.75 9.04 -13.55
N ALA A 70 -12.91 10.17 -12.85
CA ALA A 70 -12.84 11.50 -13.44
C ALA A 70 -11.39 11.99 -13.64
N LEU A 71 -10.38 11.25 -13.19
CA LEU A 71 -8.97 11.68 -13.26
C LEU A 71 -8.30 11.43 -14.61
N ALA A 72 -8.86 10.60 -15.49
CA ALA A 72 -8.25 10.28 -16.79
C ALA A 72 -7.84 11.54 -17.61
N PRO A 73 -8.66 12.60 -17.71
CA PRO A 73 -8.29 13.82 -18.45
C PRO A 73 -7.15 14.62 -17.82
N CYS A 74 -6.77 14.36 -16.56
CA CYS A 74 -5.63 15.02 -15.90
C CYS A 74 -4.29 14.58 -16.50
N GLY A 75 -4.25 13.52 -17.31
CA GLY A 75 -3.01 12.92 -17.80
C GLY A 75 -2.24 12.21 -16.68
N THR A 76 -0.92 12.25 -16.74
CA THR A 76 -0.06 11.55 -15.78
C THR A 76 -0.18 12.15 -14.38
N LEU A 77 -0.47 11.28 -13.42
CA LEU A 77 -0.47 11.54 -11.98
C LEU A 77 0.44 10.51 -11.30
N MET A 78 0.70 10.69 -10.00
CA MET A 78 1.33 9.64 -9.20
C MET A 78 0.38 9.04 -8.18
N ALA A 79 0.24 7.73 -8.26
CA ALA A 79 -0.42 6.86 -7.30
C ALA A 79 0.54 6.51 -6.15
N LEU A 80 0.13 6.76 -4.91
CA LEU A 80 0.86 6.34 -3.71
C LEU A 80 -0.03 5.44 -2.85
N THR A 81 0.42 4.20 -2.67
CA THR A 81 -0.17 3.27 -1.72
C THR A 81 0.93 2.75 -0.79
N ARG A 82 0.62 2.60 0.49
CA ARG A 82 1.60 2.25 1.51
C ARG A 82 0.98 1.46 2.65
N ASN A 83 1.84 0.77 3.40
CA ASN A 83 1.57 0.31 4.75
C ASN A 83 2.62 0.89 5.72
N GLU A 84 2.84 0.23 6.86
CA GLU A 84 3.83 0.65 7.84
C GLU A 84 5.25 0.55 7.27
N SER A 85 5.53 -0.52 6.54
CA SER A 85 6.88 -0.97 6.20
C SER A 85 7.29 -0.64 4.77
N VAL A 86 6.35 -0.33 3.87
CA VAL A 86 6.66 -0.02 2.48
C VAL A 86 5.80 1.11 1.91
N VAL A 87 6.41 1.90 1.03
CA VAL A 87 5.74 2.89 0.18
C VAL A 87 5.93 2.47 -1.28
N HIS A 88 4.83 2.45 -2.03
CA HIS A 88 4.79 2.18 -3.47
C HIS A 88 4.25 3.41 -4.20
N GLU A 89 5.07 4.00 -5.06
CA GLU A 89 4.75 5.17 -5.87
C GLU A 89 4.82 4.79 -7.35
N LYS A 90 3.75 5.04 -8.10
CA LYS A 90 3.66 4.71 -9.52
C LYS A 90 3.08 5.89 -10.29
N ASP A 91 3.80 6.36 -11.31
CA ASP A 91 3.29 7.37 -12.22
C ASP A 91 2.49 6.69 -13.34
N GLY A 92 1.39 7.33 -13.75
CA GLY A 92 0.51 6.82 -14.80
C GLY A 92 -0.81 7.58 -14.94
N ILE A 93 -1.65 7.12 -15.87
CA ILE A 93 -2.97 7.69 -16.13
C ILE A 93 -4.06 6.83 -15.44
N TYR A 94 -4.98 7.48 -14.74
CA TYR A 94 -6.09 6.82 -14.04
C TYR A 94 -7.21 6.47 -15.03
N GLN A 95 -7.08 5.32 -15.71
CA GLN A 95 -8.02 4.83 -16.72
C GLN A 95 -8.21 3.31 -16.66
N GLY A 96 -9.15 2.78 -17.44
CA GLY A 96 -9.42 1.33 -17.45
C GLY A 96 -10.11 0.84 -16.18
N PHE A 97 -11.05 1.63 -15.66
CA PHE A 97 -11.81 1.27 -14.46
C PHE A 97 -12.92 0.27 -14.74
N SER A 98 -13.09 -0.69 -13.84
CA SER A 98 -14.28 -1.52 -13.72
C SER A 98 -14.73 -1.61 -12.26
N ARG A 99 -16.02 -1.83 -12.01
CA ARG A 99 -16.59 -1.89 -10.65
C ARG A 99 -17.62 -2.99 -10.53
N GLU A 100 -17.55 -3.73 -9.45
CA GLU A 100 -18.55 -4.69 -8.99
C GLU A 100 -18.86 -4.42 -7.51
N GLY A 101 -20.03 -3.83 -7.25
CA GLY A 101 -20.43 -3.41 -5.91
C GLY A 101 -19.43 -2.44 -5.27
N GLN A 102 -18.86 -2.83 -4.13
CA GLN A 102 -17.88 -2.04 -3.36
C GLN A 102 -16.42 -2.33 -3.74
N VAL A 103 -16.19 -3.16 -4.77
CA VAL A 103 -14.87 -3.49 -5.28
C VAL A 103 -14.69 -2.91 -6.67
N ALA A 104 -13.55 -2.29 -6.93
CA ALA A 104 -13.20 -1.78 -8.25
C ALA A 104 -11.77 -2.15 -8.63
N LEU A 105 -11.53 -2.18 -9.94
CA LEU A 105 -10.23 -2.37 -10.55
C LEU A 105 -9.88 -1.12 -11.33
N CYS A 106 -8.64 -0.67 -11.24
CA CYS A 106 -8.01 0.18 -12.25
C CYS A 106 -6.95 -0.71 -12.87
N ASN A 107 -7.08 -1.05 -14.15
CA ASN A 107 -6.13 -1.97 -14.78
C ASN A 107 -5.71 -1.42 -16.13
N ASN A 108 -4.49 -0.88 -16.18
CA ASN A 108 -3.82 -0.48 -17.39
C ASN A 108 -2.29 -0.66 -17.24
N ASP A 109 -1.54 -0.40 -18.31
CA ASP A 109 -0.09 -0.64 -18.36
C ASP A 109 0.70 0.16 -17.31
N ASP A 110 0.16 1.28 -16.82
CA ASP A 110 0.83 2.14 -15.86
C ASP A 110 0.29 1.98 -14.43
N ILE A 111 -1.03 2.17 -14.25
CA ILE A 111 -1.73 2.13 -12.95
C ILE A 111 -2.53 0.85 -12.87
N ASP A 112 -2.11 -0.04 -11.96
CA ASP A 112 -2.82 -1.27 -11.62
C ASP A 112 -3.20 -1.28 -10.13
N LEU A 113 -4.50 -1.21 -9.85
CA LEU A 113 -5.09 -1.09 -8.51
C LEU A 113 -6.19 -2.13 -8.29
N ARG A 114 -6.26 -2.66 -7.07
CA ARG A 114 -7.45 -3.31 -6.50
C ARG A 114 -8.00 -2.41 -5.39
N LEU A 115 -9.23 -1.94 -5.55
CA LEU A 115 -9.85 -0.95 -4.68
C LEU A 115 -11.00 -1.57 -3.90
N PHE A 116 -11.01 -1.35 -2.59
CA PHE A 116 -11.99 -1.90 -1.66
C PHE A 116 -12.71 -0.76 -0.94
N PHE A 117 -13.75 -0.18 -1.56
CA PHE A 117 -14.38 1.06 -1.09
C PHE A 117 -15.07 0.94 0.27
N PHE A 118 -15.39 -0.28 0.72
CA PHE A 118 -15.87 -0.53 2.09
C PHE A 118 -14.84 -0.20 3.19
N GLN A 119 -13.59 0.06 2.82
CA GLN A 119 -12.52 0.52 3.73
C GLN A 119 -12.24 2.03 3.59
N TRP A 120 -12.93 2.73 2.69
CA TRP A 120 -12.74 4.16 2.43
C TRP A 120 -13.79 4.94 3.22
N HIS A 121 -13.35 5.98 3.91
CA HIS A 121 -14.20 6.77 4.82
C HIS A 121 -14.14 8.26 4.55
N ALA A 122 -12.94 8.81 4.36
CA ALA A 122 -12.73 10.25 4.18
C ALA A 122 -11.83 10.54 2.99
N GLY A 123 -12.07 11.66 2.32
CA GLY A 123 -11.29 12.12 1.15
C GLY A 123 -11.09 13.63 1.19
N PHE A 124 -9.88 14.07 0.85
CA PHE A 124 -9.51 15.48 0.86
C PHE A 124 -8.67 15.84 -0.36
N ALA A 125 -8.96 16.99 -0.97
CA ALA A 125 -8.00 17.67 -1.82
C ALA A 125 -7.06 18.50 -0.93
N VAL A 126 -5.77 18.20 -0.97
CA VAL A 126 -4.75 18.78 -0.10
C VAL A 126 -3.76 19.58 -0.92
N THR A 127 -3.46 20.80 -0.46
CA THR A 127 -2.40 21.65 -1.00
C THR A 127 -1.38 21.98 0.09
N GLU A 128 -0.10 21.74 -0.20
CA GLU A 128 1.03 22.08 0.68
C GLU A 128 2.09 22.87 -0.11
N PRO A 129 2.97 23.63 0.57
CA PRO A 129 4.19 24.13 -0.05
C PRO A 129 5.06 22.97 -0.55
N GLY A 130 5.38 22.96 -1.85
CA GLY A 130 6.30 22.01 -2.47
C GLY A 130 7.72 22.58 -2.63
N GLN A 131 8.56 21.84 -3.34
CA GLN A 131 9.93 22.28 -3.62
C GLN A 131 9.94 23.50 -4.56
N GLY A 132 10.90 24.41 -4.35
CA GLY A 132 11.07 25.60 -5.19
C GLY A 132 9.92 26.61 -5.13
N GLY A 133 9.05 26.53 -4.11
CA GLY A 133 7.91 27.44 -3.94
C GLY A 133 6.65 27.05 -4.72
N ALA A 134 6.69 25.99 -5.53
CA ALA A 134 5.51 25.47 -6.22
C ALA A 134 4.58 24.74 -5.24
N ALA A 135 3.26 24.93 -5.37
CA ALA A 135 2.29 24.21 -4.55
C ALA A 135 2.22 22.73 -4.93
N GLN A 136 2.42 21.84 -3.96
CA GLN A 136 2.16 20.41 -4.10
C GLN A 136 0.66 20.15 -3.89
N ARG A 137 0.01 19.57 -4.90
CA ARG A 137 -1.42 19.25 -4.88
C ARG A 137 -1.62 17.74 -4.85
N SER A 138 -2.59 17.29 -4.07
CA SER A 138 -2.92 15.87 -3.97
C SER A 138 -4.38 15.61 -3.62
N LEU A 139 -4.86 14.41 -3.97
CA LEU A 139 -6.05 13.81 -3.36
C LEU A 139 -5.57 12.79 -2.33
N GLN A 140 -6.13 12.80 -1.13
CA GLN A 140 -5.73 11.89 -0.05
C GLN A 140 -6.97 11.23 0.56
N PHE A 141 -6.96 9.90 0.62
CA PHE A 141 -8.07 9.09 1.09
C PHE A 141 -7.69 8.29 2.33
N PHE A 142 -8.62 8.17 3.27
CA PHE A 142 -8.40 7.59 4.59
C PHE A 142 -9.53 6.63 4.97
N ASN A 143 -9.22 5.64 5.80
CA ASN A 143 -10.22 4.76 6.39
C ASN A 143 -10.88 5.40 7.63
N GLN A 144 -11.84 4.71 8.24
CA GLN A 144 -12.58 5.17 9.44
C GLN A 144 -11.68 5.46 10.66
N HIS A 145 -10.43 4.99 10.63
CA HIS A 145 -9.43 5.20 11.68
C HIS A 145 -8.44 6.32 11.36
N GLY A 146 -8.61 6.99 10.22
CA GLY A 146 -7.72 8.05 9.74
C GLY A 146 -6.37 7.54 9.24
N VAL A 147 -6.27 6.25 8.94
CA VAL A 147 -5.08 5.67 8.30
C VAL A 147 -5.21 5.87 6.79
N ALA A 148 -4.13 6.35 6.15
CA ALA A 148 -4.10 6.57 4.71
C ALA A 148 -4.37 5.26 3.94
N VAL A 149 -5.30 5.34 2.98
CA VAL A 149 -5.67 4.25 2.09
C VAL A 149 -4.97 4.40 0.75
N HIS A 150 -5.05 5.59 0.16
CA HIS A 150 -4.47 5.90 -1.14
C HIS A 150 -4.27 7.40 -1.28
N LYS A 151 -3.23 7.81 -2.01
CA LYS A 151 -2.99 9.22 -2.33
C LYS A 151 -2.62 9.38 -3.80
N ILE A 152 -2.97 10.53 -4.35
CA ILE A 152 -2.77 10.87 -5.75
C ILE A 152 -2.11 12.22 -5.82
N TYR A 153 -0.93 12.32 -6.41
CA TYR A 153 -0.17 13.55 -6.51
C TYR A 153 -0.10 14.05 -7.94
N VAL A 154 -0.23 15.37 -8.08
CA VAL A 154 0.03 16.07 -9.34
C VAL A 154 1.50 15.92 -9.73
N ARG A 155 1.76 15.81 -11.03
CA ARG A 155 3.07 15.78 -11.68
C ARG A 155 3.27 17.01 -12.57
N PRO A 156 4.51 17.34 -12.97
CA PRO A 156 4.75 18.47 -13.88
C PRO A 156 3.98 18.40 -15.20
N SER A 157 3.67 17.20 -15.69
CA SER A 157 2.91 16.95 -16.92
C SER A 157 1.39 16.87 -16.74
N THR A 158 0.88 17.00 -15.52
CA THR A 158 -0.56 16.94 -15.25
C THR A 158 -1.28 18.14 -15.86
N ASP A 159 -2.42 17.91 -16.51
CA ASP A 159 -3.35 18.97 -16.90
C ASP A 159 -4.01 19.54 -15.63
N LEU A 160 -3.53 20.71 -15.22
CA LEU A 160 -4.00 21.39 -14.01
C LEU A 160 -5.45 21.91 -14.14
N GLN A 161 -5.90 22.24 -15.35
CA GLN A 161 -7.27 22.70 -15.55
C GLN A 161 -8.25 21.53 -15.36
N ALA A 162 -7.92 20.37 -15.92
CA ALA A 162 -8.69 19.14 -15.70
C ALA A 162 -8.68 18.74 -14.21
N TRP A 163 -7.51 18.82 -13.56
CA TRP A 163 -7.38 18.55 -12.11
C TRP A 163 -8.29 19.46 -11.28
N GLU A 164 -8.26 20.77 -11.53
CA GLU A 164 -9.09 21.74 -10.81
C GLU A 164 -10.58 21.50 -11.03
N ALA A 165 -10.98 21.11 -12.24
CA ALA A 165 -12.36 20.74 -12.53
C ALA A 165 -12.82 19.51 -11.73
N VAL A 166 -11.97 18.49 -11.58
CA VAL A 166 -12.26 17.32 -10.73
C VAL A 166 -12.41 17.74 -9.26
N VAL A 167 -11.46 18.49 -8.74
CA VAL A 167 -11.51 18.94 -7.33
C VAL A 167 -12.76 19.76 -7.06
N GLN A 168 -13.10 20.72 -7.92
CA GLN A 168 -14.30 21.55 -7.77
C GLN A 168 -15.59 20.72 -7.86
N ARG A 169 -15.65 19.75 -8.79
CA ARG A 169 -16.83 18.89 -8.97
C ARG A 169 -17.17 18.08 -7.74
N PHE A 170 -16.17 17.59 -7.00
CA PHE A 170 -16.36 16.69 -5.87
C PHE A 170 -16.12 17.34 -4.50
N ALA A 171 -15.83 18.63 -4.46
CA ALA A 171 -15.70 19.39 -3.23
C ALA A 171 -17.00 19.38 -2.43
N ASP A 172 -16.88 19.14 -1.13
CA ASP A 172 -17.97 19.31 -0.17
C ASP A 172 -17.41 19.97 1.09
N ALA A 173 -17.52 21.29 1.15
CA ALA A 173 -16.99 22.07 2.27
C ALA A 173 -17.78 21.88 3.58
N GLN A 174 -18.98 21.28 3.53
CA GLN A 174 -19.79 20.97 4.71
C GLN A 174 -19.52 19.56 5.24
N GLN A 175 -18.86 18.71 4.45
CA GLN A 175 -18.52 17.36 4.85
C GLN A 175 -17.50 17.38 6.00
N ASP A 176 -17.94 16.88 7.16
CA ASP A 176 -17.12 16.73 8.35
C ASP A 176 -16.82 15.24 8.61
N TYR A 177 -15.55 14.87 8.54
CA TYR A 177 -15.10 13.50 8.72
C TYR A 177 -14.51 13.31 10.11
N GLY A 178 -15.27 12.65 10.99
CA GLY A 178 -14.74 12.14 12.26
C GLY A 178 -13.97 10.82 12.08
N PHE A 179 -13.02 10.54 12.97
CA PHE A 179 -12.26 9.29 12.98
C PHE A 179 -12.35 8.62 14.35
N VAL A 180 -12.36 7.29 14.35
CA VAL A 180 -12.41 6.50 15.59
C VAL A 180 -11.14 5.67 15.75
N PRO A 181 -10.65 5.45 16.99
CA PRO A 181 -9.51 4.57 17.21
C PRO A 181 -9.71 3.18 16.59
N ALA A 182 -8.62 2.60 16.06
CA ALA A 182 -8.65 1.25 15.55
C ALA A 182 -8.91 0.25 16.68
N LYS A 183 -9.75 -0.76 16.42
CA LYS A 183 -9.94 -1.87 17.35
C LYS A 183 -8.66 -2.72 17.39
N PRO A 184 -8.30 -3.28 18.56
CA PRO A 184 -7.22 -4.26 18.64
C PRO A 184 -7.44 -5.42 17.66
N ARG A 185 -6.36 -5.93 17.08
CA ARG A 185 -6.40 -7.11 16.19
C ARG A 185 -6.87 -8.32 16.99
N ALA A 186 -7.71 -9.15 16.36
CA ALA A 186 -8.06 -10.45 16.91
C ALA A 186 -6.81 -11.32 17.05
N VAL A 187 -6.73 -12.06 18.16
CA VAL A 187 -5.63 -13.00 18.39
C VAL A 187 -5.73 -14.13 17.36
N VAL A 188 -4.60 -14.45 16.73
CA VAL A 188 -4.51 -15.60 15.82
C VAL A 188 -4.66 -16.88 16.64
N LYS A 189 -5.54 -17.78 16.20
CA LYS A 189 -5.76 -19.06 16.89
C LYS A 189 -4.49 -19.92 16.85
N ASP A 190 -4.40 -20.90 17.74
CA ASP A 190 -3.31 -21.87 17.72
C ASP A 190 -3.32 -22.70 16.43
N ASP A 191 -2.15 -23.02 15.89
CA ASP A 191 -1.99 -23.86 14.69
C ASP A 191 -2.67 -25.23 14.86
N ALA A 192 -2.66 -25.79 16.08
CA ALA A 192 -3.32 -27.06 16.40
C ALA A 192 -4.86 -27.01 16.31
N SER A 193 -5.45 -25.81 16.26
CA SER A 193 -6.90 -25.64 16.10
C SER A 193 -7.37 -25.70 14.64
N ILE A 194 -6.44 -25.73 13.69
CA ILE A 194 -6.73 -25.76 12.25
C ILE A 194 -6.65 -27.20 11.73
N ASP A 195 -7.61 -27.59 10.89
CA ASP A 195 -7.51 -28.83 10.11
C ASP A 195 -6.42 -28.69 9.03
N ALA A 196 -5.18 -28.97 9.42
CA ALA A 196 -4.02 -28.85 8.54
C ALA A 196 -4.06 -29.84 7.36
N ALA A 197 -4.68 -31.01 7.54
CA ALA A 197 -4.81 -31.99 6.46
C ALA A 197 -5.82 -31.53 5.41
N GLY A 198 -6.99 -31.05 5.86
CA GLY A 198 -7.99 -30.44 4.99
C GLY A 198 -7.44 -29.20 4.28
N LEU A 199 -6.69 -28.35 4.99
CA LEU A 199 -6.07 -27.15 4.41
C LEU A 199 -5.09 -27.52 3.29
N ARG A 200 -4.21 -28.50 3.49
CA ARG A 200 -3.28 -28.99 2.44
C ARG A 200 -4.03 -29.53 1.22
N GLN A 201 -5.08 -30.33 1.46
CA GLN A 201 -5.89 -30.87 0.37
C GLN A 201 -6.63 -29.78 -0.42
N ALA A 202 -7.19 -28.78 0.28
CA ALA A 202 -7.83 -27.63 -0.35
C ALA A 202 -6.84 -26.80 -1.16
N TRP A 203 -5.63 -26.58 -0.63
CA TRP A 203 -4.55 -25.87 -1.31
C TRP A 203 -4.10 -26.58 -2.58
N ALA A 204 -3.93 -27.91 -2.52
CA ALA A 204 -3.55 -28.73 -3.67
C ALA A 204 -4.59 -28.67 -4.81
N ASN A 205 -5.86 -28.45 -4.46
CA ASN A 205 -6.98 -28.44 -5.41
C ASN A 205 -7.28 -27.04 -5.97
N MET A 206 -6.59 -25.98 -5.53
CA MET A 206 -6.81 -24.63 -6.04
C MET A 206 -6.61 -24.57 -7.55
N GLN A 207 -7.52 -23.87 -8.22
CA GLN A 207 -7.46 -23.62 -9.67
C GLN A 207 -7.14 -22.17 -10.00
N ASP A 208 -7.27 -21.26 -9.04
CA ASP A 208 -6.94 -19.85 -9.22
C ASP A 208 -6.37 -19.24 -7.93
N THR A 209 -5.39 -18.34 -8.05
CA THR A 209 -4.76 -17.66 -6.90
C THR A 209 -5.73 -16.86 -6.03
N HIS A 210 -6.85 -16.40 -6.58
CA HIS A 210 -7.89 -15.65 -5.87
C HIS A 210 -8.75 -16.55 -4.97
N GLU A 211 -8.78 -17.88 -5.19
CA GLU A 211 -9.45 -18.84 -4.30
C GLU A 211 -8.79 -18.90 -2.92
N PHE A 212 -7.50 -18.56 -2.84
CA PHE A 212 -6.70 -18.58 -1.61
C PHE A 212 -7.39 -17.85 -0.44
N PHE A 213 -7.98 -16.67 -0.69
CA PHE A 213 -8.68 -15.91 0.35
C PHE A 213 -9.96 -16.60 0.83
N GLY A 214 -10.70 -17.25 -0.08
CA GLY A 214 -11.88 -18.04 0.28
C GLY A 214 -11.51 -19.27 1.09
N MET A 215 -10.45 -19.97 0.68
CA MET A 215 -9.90 -21.12 1.39
C MET A 215 -9.50 -20.74 2.83
N LEU A 216 -8.70 -19.67 3.02
CA LEU A 216 -8.30 -19.23 4.37
C LEU A 216 -9.50 -18.95 5.27
N ARG A 217 -10.56 -18.30 4.74
CA ARG A 217 -11.79 -18.05 5.50
C ARG A 217 -12.49 -19.34 5.90
N ASN A 218 -12.59 -20.33 5.01
CA ASN A 218 -13.26 -21.60 5.30
C ASN A 218 -12.58 -22.39 6.42
N PHE A 219 -11.26 -22.30 6.53
CA PHE A 219 -10.49 -22.93 7.60
C PHE A 219 -10.30 -22.01 8.82
N GLU A 220 -10.83 -20.79 8.80
CA GLU A 220 -10.58 -19.74 9.81
C GLU A 220 -9.09 -19.53 10.10
N CYS A 221 -8.27 -19.69 9.06
CA CYS A 221 -6.83 -19.76 9.14
C CYS A 221 -6.22 -18.41 8.74
N GLU A 222 -5.31 -17.89 9.57
CA GLU A 222 -4.53 -16.71 9.22
C GLU A 222 -3.51 -17.03 8.10
N ARG A 223 -3.12 -16.03 7.31
CA ARG A 223 -2.25 -16.22 6.14
C ARG A 223 -0.91 -16.87 6.50
N GLN A 224 -0.14 -16.33 7.43
CA GLN A 224 1.13 -16.95 7.84
C GLN A 224 0.95 -18.27 8.60
N GLN A 225 -0.16 -18.42 9.33
CA GLN A 225 -0.54 -19.70 9.90
C GLN A 225 -0.71 -20.77 8.82
N SER A 226 -1.36 -20.44 7.71
CA SER A 226 -1.49 -21.37 6.59
C SER A 226 -0.12 -21.79 6.05
N PHE A 227 0.84 -20.85 5.97
CA PHE A 227 2.19 -21.13 5.47
C PHE A 227 2.97 -22.08 6.37
N ARG A 228 2.84 -21.93 7.70
CA ARG A 228 3.44 -22.85 8.67
C ARG A 228 2.85 -24.24 8.53
N LEU A 229 1.52 -24.35 8.40
CA LEU A 229 0.79 -25.61 8.31
C LEU A 229 1.00 -26.35 6.98
N THR A 230 1.44 -25.65 5.94
CA THR A 230 1.77 -26.20 4.62
C THR A 230 3.27 -26.17 4.30
N ARG A 231 4.11 -26.03 5.32
CA ARG A 231 5.57 -25.95 5.16
C ARG A 231 6.12 -27.24 4.55
N GLY A 232 7.04 -27.09 3.59
CA GLY A 232 7.72 -28.21 2.91
C GLY A 232 6.96 -28.78 1.72
N GLU A 233 5.70 -28.38 1.52
CA GLU A 233 4.88 -28.78 0.36
C GLU A 233 4.58 -27.57 -0.52
N PHE A 234 3.91 -26.55 0.04
CA PHE A 234 3.53 -25.34 -0.69
C PHE A 234 4.33 -24.11 -0.26
N CYS A 235 4.84 -24.11 0.96
CA CYS A 235 5.50 -22.95 1.54
C CYS A 235 6.88 -23.29 2.10
N GLU A 236 7.84 -22.40 1.94
CA GLU A 236 9.17 -22.48 2.55
C GLU A 236 9.55 -21.13 3.17
N PRO A 237 10.06 -21.11 4.41
CA PRO A 237 10.53 -19.86 4.99
C PRO A 237 11.83 -19.42 4.29
N LEU A 238 11.91 -18.13 4.01
CA LEU A 238 13.08 -17.47 3.44
C LEU A 238 13.83 -16.69 4.51
N HIS A 239 15.13 -16.50 4.30
CA HIS A 239 15.94 -15.61 5.11
C HIS A 239 15.37 -14.17 5.05
N LEU A 240 15.34 -13.44 6.17
CA LEU A 240 14.74 -12.09 6.23
C LEU A 240 15.37 -11.10 5.24
N GLY A 241 16.64 -11.30 4.92
CA GLY A 241 17.37 -10.50 3.92
C GLY A 241 17.05 -10.85 2.46
N ALA A 242 16.19 -11.83 2.16
CA ALA A 242 15.96 -12.34 0.80
C ALA A 242 15.44 -11.30 -0.21
N VAL A 243 14.78 -10.23 0.25
CA VAL A 243 14.28 -9.15 -0.62
C VAL A 243 15.41 -8.42 -1.36
N THR A 244 16.60 -8.33 -0.77
CA THR A 244 17.75 -7.67 -1.40
C THR A 244 18.29 -8.42 -2.62
N PRO A 245 18.70 -9.71 -2.51
CA PRO A 245 19.09 -10.48 -3.68
C PRO A 245 17.92 -10.63 -4.67
N LEU A 246 16.67 -10.73 -4.22
CA LEU A 246 15.50 -10.77 -5.12
C LEU A 246 15.50 -9.57 -6.07
N LEU A 247 15.51 -8.34 -5.52
CA LEU A 247 15.45 -7.12 -6.34
C LEU A 247 16.71 -6.93 -7.18
N GLN A 248 17.89 -7.21 -6.63
CA GLN A 248 19.17 -7.05 -7.34
C GLN A 248 19.31 -8.02 -8.52
N GLN A 249 18.92 -9.28 -8.33
CA GLN A 249 18.96 -10.30 -9.39
C GLN A 249 17.89 -10.02 -10.44
N ALA A 250 16.68 -9.63 -10.05
CA ALA A 250 15.62 -9.25 -10.98
C ALA A 250 16.07 -8.08 -11.87
N ALA A 251 16.73 -7.07 -11.28
CA ALA A 251 17.27 -5.94 -12.03
C ALA A 251 18.41 -6.33 -12.97
N THR A 252 19.35 -7.15 -12.49
CA THR A 252 20.53 -7.58 -13.27
C THR A 252 20.14 -8.46 -14.46
N ALA A 253 19.19 -9.38 -14.26
CA ALA A 253 18.69 -10.28 -15.30
C ALA A 253 17.52 -9.68 -16.10
N ALA A 254 17.11 -8.45 -15.80
CA ALA A 254 15.94 -7.77 -16.37
C ALA A 254 14.66 -8.63 -16.35
N VAL A 255 14.47 -9.42 -15.28
CA VAL A 255 13.28 -10.25 -15.10
C VAL A 255 12.11 -9.32 -14.79
N PRO A 256 11.04 -9.30 -15.60
CA PRO A 256 9.87 -8.49 -15.30
C PRO A 256 9.12 -9.11 -14.12
N ILE A 257 8.96 -8.32 -13.06
CA ILE A 257 8.30 -8.73 -11.81
C ILE A 257 7.02 -7.96 -11.60
N MET A 258 6.15 -8.49 -10.76
CA MET A 258 5.04 -7.76 -10.17
C MET A 258 5.32 -7.49 -8.71
N VAL A 259 5.08 -6.26 -8.25
CA VAL A 259 5.24 -5.85 -6.85
C VAL A 259 3.91 -5.35 -6.30
N PHE A 260 3.32 -6.12 -5.39
CA PHE A 260 2.04 -5.83 -4.77
C PHE A 260 2.27 -5.20 -3.40
N VAL A 261 1.76 -3.99 -3.20
CA VAL A 261 1.79 -3.28 -1.91
C VAL A 261 0.38 -2.82 -1.57
N GLY A 262 -0.09 -3.21 -0.38
CA GLY A 262 -1.44 -2.92 0.08
C GLY A 262 -1.49 -1.95 1.25
N SER A 263 -2.52 -1.11 1.26
CA SER A 263 -3.11 -0.53 2.46
C SER A 263 -4.34 -1.35 2.87
N LYS A 264 -5.13 -0.87 3.84
CA LYS A 264 -6.38 -1.57 4.22
C LYS A 264 -7.46 -1.53 3.14
N GLY A 265 -7.43 -0.56 2.21
CA GLY A 265 -8.49 -0.35 1.21
C GLY A 265 -8.01 -0.26 -0.25
N CYS A 266 -6.71 -0.46 -0.50
CA CYS A 266 -6.12 -0.39 -1.82
C CYS A 266 -4.95 -1.38 -1.92
N ILE A 267 -4.83 -2.11 -3.01
CA ILE A 267 -3.59 -2.80 -3.41
C ILE A 267 -3.11 -2.15 -4.69
N GLN A 268 -1.86 -1.69 -4.69
CA GLN A 268 -1.19 -1.10 -5.85
C GLN A 268 -0.12 -2.07 -6.36
N ILE A 269 -0.07 -2.20 -7.68
CA ILE A 269 0.72 -3.21 -8.36
C ILE A 269 1.63 -2.49 -9.35
N HIS A 270 2.93 -2.78 -9.26
CA HIS A 270 3.87 -2.51 -10.36
C HIS A 270 3.99 -3.79 -11.17
N SER A 271 4.03 -3.69 -12.50
CA SER A 271 4.29 -4.80 -13.42
C SER A 271 5.36 -4.38 -14.41
N GLY A 272 6.51 -5.03 -14.38
CA GLY A 272 7.61 -4.73 -15.29
C GLY A 272 8.99 -4.97 -14.66
N PRO A 273 10.07 -4.71 -15.42
CA PRO A 273 11.41 -4.75 -14.86
C PRO A 273 11.59 -3.67 -13.79
N VAL A 274 12.62 -3.86 -12.98
CA VAL A 274 13.16 -2.85 -12.05
C VAL A 274 14.65 -2.68 -12.37
N HIS A 275 15.21 -1.49 -12.15
CA HIS A 275 16.58 -1.20 -12.58
C HIS A 275 17.46 -0.62 -11.47
N HIS A 276 17.03 0.47 -10.83
CA HIS A 276 17.86 1.23 -9.90
C HIS A 276 17.62 0.79 -8.45
N ILE A 277 18.28 -0.31 -8.06
CA ILE A 277 18.18 -0.85 -6.70
C ILE A 277 19.20 -0.18 -5.78
N LYS A 278 18.72 0.54 -4.76
CA LYS A 278 19.57 1.30 -3.84
C LYS A 278 19.27 0.99 -2.37
N PRO A 279 20.10 0.17 -1.71
CA PRO A 279 20.09 0.06 -0.26
C PRO A 279 20.49 1.39 0.38
N MET A 280 19.86 1.73 1.51
CA MET A 280 20.17 2.96 2.26
C MET A 280 19.90 2.76 3.74
N GLN A 281 20.91 2.99 4.57
CA GLN A 281 20.77 3.07 6.01
C GLN A 281 20.75 4.53 6.45
N THR A 282 19.82 4.90 7.33
CA THR A 282 19.77 6.25 7.89
C THR A 282 20.55 6.32 9.21
N PRO A 283 21.02 7.50 9.65
CA PRO A 283 21.65 7.66 10.97
C PRO A 283 20.78 7.20 12.15
N GLY A 284 19.46 7.16 11.97
CA GLY A 284 18.50 6.66 12.97
C GLY A 284 18.32 5.14 12.97
N GLY A 285 19.14 4.39 12.22
CA GLY A 285 19.11 2.92 12.17
C GLY A 285 18.04 2.33 11.25
N ALA A 286 17.25 3.15 10.54
CA ALA A 286 16.29 2.64 9.57
C ALA A 286 17.03 2.05 8.36
N ASP A 287 16.67 0.82 7.98
CA ASP A 287 17.32 0.10 6.90
C ASP A 287 16.39 -0.06 5.70
N TRP A 288 16.65 0.70 4.64
CA TRP A 288 15.82 0.76 3.45
C TRP A 288 16.45 -0.03 2.30
N ILE A 289 15.59 -0.66 1.51
CA ILE A 289 15.89 -1.00 0.12
C ILE A 289 14.93 -0.24 -0.79
N ASN A 290 15.49 0.39 -1.82
CA ASN A 290 14.74 1.25 -2.72
C ASN A 290 14.81 0.74 -4.17
N VAL A 291 13.70 0.88 -4.89
CA VAL A 291 13.68 0.96 -6.35
C VAL A 291 13.49 2.44 -6.68
N LEU A 292 14.37 3.01 -7.50
CA LEU A 292 14.36 4.43 -7.87
C LEU A 292 14.27 4.61 -9.38
N ASP A 293 13.25 4.00 -9.99
CA ASP A 293 13.06 4.01 -11.44
C ASP A 293 12.18 5.19 -11.88
N PRO A 294 12.37 5.70 -13.12
CA PRO A 294 11.43 6.65 -13.71
C PRO A 294 10.01 6.05 -13.71
N GLY A 295 9.09 6.73 -13.02
CA GLY A 295 7.68 6.35 -12.94
C GLY A 295 7.36 5.16 -12.03
N PHE A 296 8.34 4.57 -11.33
CA PHE A 296 8.12 3.60 -10.25
C PHE A 296 9.16 3.75 -9.13
N ASN A 297 8.69 4.07 -7.93
CA ASN A 297 9.52 4.07 -6.72
C ASN A 297 8.95 3.11 -5.69
N LEU A 298 9.85 2.37 -5.04
CA LEU A 298 9.54 1.50 -3.92
C LEU A 298 10.49 1.87 -2.78
N HIS A 299 9.96 2.08 -1.58
CA HIS A 299 10.75 2.32 -0.38
C HIS A 299 10.36 1.32 0.69
N LEU A 300 11.16 0.28 0.90
CA LEU A 300 10.85 -0.83 1.79
C LEU A 300 11.81 -0.88 2.98
N ARG A 301 11.26 -0.88 4.20
CA ARG A 301 11.99 -1.04 5.47
C ARG A 301 12.32 -2.50 5.73
N ARG A 302 13.56 -2.89 5.46
CA ARG A 302 14.04 -4.26 5.68
C ARG A 302 14.07 -4.61 7.16
N ASP A 303 14.39 -3.64 8.02
CA ASP A 303 14.43 -3.82 9.47
C ASP A 303 13.06 -4.06 10.10
N LEU A 304 11.96 -3.85 9.37
CA LEU A 304 10.60 -4.15 9.82
C LEU A 304 10.09 -5.52 9.35
N ILE A 305 10.88 -6.26 8.55
CA ILE A 305 10.52 -7.61 8.10
C ILE A 305 10.81 -8.60 9.24
N THR A 306 9.80 -9.38 9.62
CA THR A 306 9.93 -10.44 10.65
C THR A 306 9.70 -11.84 10.11
N ALA A 307 9.10 -11.96 8.92
CA ALA A 307 9.03 -13.22 8.20
C ALA A 307 9.06 -12.99 6.69
N ALA A 308 9.66 -13.93 5.97
CA ALA A 308 9.66 -14.00 4.52
C ALA A 308 9.34 -15.43 4.10
N TRP A 309 8.52 -15.60 3.07
CA TRP A 309 8.05 -16.90 2.62
C TRP A 309 8.13 -17.00 1.10
N LEU A 310 8.59 -18.15 0.61
CA LEU A 310 8.33 -18.61 -0.74
C LEU A 310 7.02 -19.41 -0.71
N VAL A 311 6.08 -19.08 -1.58
CA VAL A 311 4.72 -19.64 -1.57
C VAL A 311 4.34 -20.07 -2.97
N ARG A 312 3.97 -21.33 -3.12
CA ARG A 312 3.56 -21.96 -4.39
C ARG A 312 2.07 -22.26 -4.34
N LYS A 313 1.32 -21.66 -5.27
CA LYS A 313 -0.13 -21.83 -5.37
C LYS A 313 -0.45 -22.54 -6.70
N PRO A 314 -0.98 -23.77 -6.67
CA PRO A 314 -1.48 -24.42 -7.88
C PRO A 314 -2.59 -23.59 -8.52
N THR A 315 -2.63 -23.58 -9.85
CA THR A 315 -3.71 -23.00 -10.66
C THR A 315 -3.97 -23.90 -11.86
N SER A 316 -5.05 -23.64 -12.61
CA SER A 316 -5.32 -24.29 -13.89
C SER A 316 -4.19 -24.08 -14.91
N ASP A 317 -3.46 -22.97 -14.79
CA ASP A 317 -2.39 -22.56 -15.70
C ASP A 317 -1.02 -23.07 -15.23
N GLY A 318 -0.96 -23.85 -14.14
CA GLY A 318 0.27 -24.31 -13.50
C GLY A 318 0.54 -23.62 -12.16
N VAL A 319 1.71 -23.89 -11.57
CA VAL A 319 2.08 -23.31 -10.27
C VAL A 319 2.45 -21.84 -10.44
N VAL A 320 1.88 -21.00 -9.57
CA VAL A 320 2.28 -19.60 -9.39
C VAL A 320 3.09 -19.46 -8.11
N THR A 321 4.33 -19.03 -8.25
CA THR A 321 5.30 -18.84 -7.18
C THR A 321 5.34 -17.38 -6.77
N SER A 322 5.35 -17.13 -5.47
CA SER A 322 5.37 -15.79 -4.89
C SER A 322 6.33 -15.70 -3.72
N VAL A 323 6.94 -14.52 -3.55
CA VAL A 323 7.71 -14.18 -2.35
C VAL A 323 6.89 -13.19 -1.54
N GLU A 324 6.57 -13.55 -0.30
CA GLU A 324 5.70 -12.76 0.57
C GLU A 324 6.43 -12.35 1.84
N LEU A 325 6.43 -11.04 2.14
CA LEU A 325 7.12 -10.45 3.29
C LEU A 325 6.11 -9.98 4.34
N PHE A 326 6.42 -10.15 5.62
CA PHE A 326 5.53 -9.82 6.72
C PHE A 326 6.23 -9.02 7.83
N ASP A 327 5.47 -8.11 8.44
CA ASP A 327 5.90 -7.34 9.59
C ASP A 327 5.59 -8.04 10.93
N ALA A 328 6.02 -7.43 12.03
CA ALA A 328 5.82 -7.96 13.38
C ALA A 328 4.35 -8.08 13.80
N SER A 329 3.45 -7.33 13.13
CA SER A 329 2.00 -7.42 13.37
C SER A 329 1.38 -8.58 12.60
N GLY A 330 2.13 -9.23 11.73
CA GLY A 330 1.66 -10.26 10.81
C GLY A 330 0.95 -9.71 9.58
N ASP A 331 1.08 -8.41 9.28
CA ASP A 331 0.56 -7.82 8.06
C ASP A 331 1.55 -8.01 6.90
N VAL A 332 1.01 -8.16 5.69
CA VAL A 332 1.82 -8.26 4.46
C VAL A 332 2.50 -6.92 4.22
N VAL A 333 3.83 -6.94 4.19
CA VAL A 333 4.66 -5.81 3.75
C VAL A 333 4.53 -5.67 2.24
N ALA A 334 4.95 -6.69 1.49
CA ALA A 334 4.88 -6.73 0.03
C ALA A 334 4.82 -8.18 -0.46
N MET A 335 4.29 -8.37 -1.67
CA MET A 335 4.35 -9.65 -2.38
C MET A 335 4.98 -9.45 -3.76
N PHE A 336 5.82 -10.39 -4.16
CA PHE A 336 6.52 -10.38 -5.44
C PHE A 336 6.12 -11.60 -6.27
N PHE A 337 5.90 -11.37 -7.56
CA PHE A 337 5.58 -12.40 -8.56
C PHE A 337 6.37 -12.13 -9.85
N GLY A 338 6.42 -13.09 -10.76
CA GLY A 338 6.80 -12.83 -12.15
C GLY A 338 5.62 -12.24 -12.92
N VAL A 339 5.87 -11.31 -13.83
CA VAL A 339 4.82 -10.83 -14.75
C VAL A 339 4.28 -12.02 -15.56
N ARG A 340 2.96 -12.16 -15.61
CA ARG A 340 2.28 -13.16 -16.44
C ARG A 340 0.96 -12.61 -16.96
N LYS A 341 0.52 -13.10 -18.12
CA LYS A 341 -0.86 -12.86 -18.57
C LYS A 341 -1.79 -13.99 -18.08
N PRO A 342 -3.10 -13.74 -17.95
CA PRO A 342 -4.06 -14.81 -17.67
C PRO A 342 -3.97 -15.93 -18.72
N GLY A 343 -3.99 -17.19 -18.29
CA GLY A 343 -3.85 -18.36 -19.17
C GLY A 343 -2.40 -18.74 -19.50
N GLU A 344 -1.41 -18.00 -19.00
CA GLU A 344 0.02 -18.30 -19.21
C GLU A 344 0.68 -18.83 -17.92
N LEU A 345 1.60 -19.78 -18.10
CA LEU A 345 2.52 -20.24 -17.06
C LEU A 345 3.36 -19.08 -16.51
N GLU A 346 3.79 -19.18 -15.26
CA GLU A 346 4.76 -18.22 -14.72
C GLU A 346 6.08 -18.28 -15.49
N LEU A 347 6.77 -17.12 -15.56
CA LEU A 347 8.06 -17.01 -16.23
C LEU A 347 9.08 -17.97 -15.60
N PRO A 348 9.75 -18.84 -16.39
CA PRO A 348 10.80 -19.70 -15.87
C PRO A 348 11.91 -18.92 -15.15
N ALA A 349 12.32 -17.78 -15.72
CA ALA A 349 13.33 -16.90 -15.10
C ALA A 349 12.88 -16.34 -13.73
N TRP A 350 11.58 -16.09 -13.54
CA TRP A 350 11.05 -15.70 -12.24
C TRP A 350 11.11 -16.88 -11.26
N ARG A 351 10.64 -18.06 -11.69
CA ARG A 351 10.67 -19.27 -10.87
C ARG A 351 12.09 -19.56 -10.40
N ASP A 352 13.06 -19.61 -11.32
CA ASP A 352 14.45 -19.89 -11.00
C ASP A 352 15.03 -18.87 -10.00
N LEU A 353 14.72 -17.58 -10.19
CA LEU A 353 15.12 -16.52 -9.26
C LEU A 353 14.50 -16.74 -7.88
N ALA A 354 13.17 -16.87 -7.79
CA ALA A 354 12.46 -17.03 -6.52
C ALA A 354 12.90 -18.29 -5.77
N GLU A 355 13.12 -19.39 -6.50
CA GLU A 355 13.60 -20.65 -5.95
C GLU A 355 15.05 -20.58 -5.46
N SER A 356 15.90 -19.76 -6.09
CA SER A 356 17.30 -19.58 -5.67
C SER A 356 17.48 -18.78 -4.37
N LEU A 357 16.42 -18.13 -3.88
CA LEU A 357 16.51 -17.26 -2.70
C LEU A 357 16.89 -18.04 -1.43
N PRO A 358 17.71 -17.42 -0.55
CA PRO A 358 18.20 -18.09 0.66
C PRO A 358 17.04 -18.50 1.57
N ARG A 359 17.01 -19.78 1.96
CA ARG A 359 16.06 -20.33 2.94
C ARG A 359 16.43 -19.93 4.38
N ALA A 360 15.45 -19.97 5.28
CA ALA A 360 15.63 -19.69 6.71
C ALA A 360 16.19 -20.88 7.50
#